data_AF-A0A1Q5GKY8-F1
#
_entry.id   AF-A0A1Q5GKY8-F1
#
_cell.length_a   1.000
_cell.length_b   1.000
_cell.length_c   1.000
_cell.angle_alpha   90.00
_cell.angle_beta   90.00
_cell.angle_gamma   90.00
#
_symmetry.space_group_name_H-M   'P 1'
#
loop_
_entity.id
_entity.type
_entity.pdbx_description
1 polymer ?
#
loop_
_entity_poly.entity_id
_entity_poly.type
_entity_poly.pdbx_seq_one_letter_code
_entity_poly.pdbx_strand_id
1 'polypeptide(L)' 'MSRDRDNEFIAYMQAFEASTTHLGACTACQDDQPCDVGEPVHSEFIARQDAWTNRVRAERKQP' A
#
# COMPACT_ATOMS: atom_id res chain seq x y z
N MET A 1 21.68 0.45 4.44
CA MET A 1 20.23 0.68 4.56
C MET A 1 19.67 -0.48 5.38
N SER A 2 18.90 -0.20 6.43
CA SER A 2 18.43 -1.24 7.35
C SER A 2 17.53 -2.22 6.61
N ARG A 3 17.82 -3.52 6.72
CA ARG A 3 17.06 -4.62 6.12
C ARG A 3 15.56 -4.52 6.40
N ASP A 4 15.19 -4.03 7.58
CA ASP A 4 13.80 -3.76 7.97
C ASP A 4 13.09 -2.75 7.08
N ARG A 5 13.78 -1.67 6.70
CA ARG A 5 13.22 -0.62 5.84
C ARG A 5 12.99 -1.17 4.43
N ASP A 6 13.92 -1.96 3.92
CA ASP A 6 13.77 -2.58 2.60
C ASP A 6 12.64 -3.63 2.63
N ASN A 7 12.47 -4.38 3.72
CA ASN A 7 11.35 -5.31 3.91
C ASN A 7 9.99 -4.60 3.95
N GLU A 8 9.86 -3.47 4.66
CA GLU A 8 8.62 -2.68 4.68
C GLU A 8 8.32 -2.05 3.32
N PHE A 9 9.36 -1.58 2.61
CA PHE A 9 9.21 -1.07 1.25
C PHE A 9 8.74 -2.16 0.29
N ILE A 10 9.31 -3.37 0.38
CA ILE A 10 8.89 -4.53 -0.42
C ILE A 10 7.43 -4.89 -0.11
N ALA A 11 7.03 -4.92 1.17
CA ALA A 11 5.66 -5.21 1.56
C ALA A 11 4.66 -4.13 1.06
N TYR A 12 5.06 -2.86 1.10
CA TYR A 12 4.30 -1.76 0.51
C TYR A 12 4.14 -1.93 -1.01
N MET A 13 5.22 -2.25 -1.72
CA MET A 13 5.19 -2.47 -3.17
C MET A 13 4.32 -3.66 -3.56
N GLN A 14 4.35 -4.75 -2.78
CA GLN A 14 3.47 -5.91 -3.01
C GLN A 14 1.99 -5.57 -2.83
N ALA A 15 1.63 -4.80 -1.80
CA ALA A 15 0.26 -4.36 -1.60
C ALA A 15 -0.20 -3.42 -2.73
N PHE A 16 0.69 -2.56 -3.23
CA PHE A 16 0.44 -1.70 -4.38
C PHE A 16 0.23 -2.52 -5.66
N GLU A 17 1.06 -3.53 -5.93
CA GLU A 17 0.91 -4.42 -7.07
C GLU A 17 -0.42 -5.19 -7.02
N ALA A 18 -0.81 -5.70 -5.84
CA ALA A 18 -2.09 -6.36 -5.64
C ALA A 18 -3.28 -5.42 -5.90
N SER A 19 -3.22 -4.19 -5.39
CA SER A 19 -4.26 -3.16 -5.59
C SER A 19 -4.38 -2.75 -7.05
N THR A 20 -3.27 -2.49 -7.73
CA THR A 20 -3.26 -2.12 -9.15
C THR A 20 -3.71 -3.26 -10.07
N THR A 21 -3.32 -4.49 -9.74
CA THR A 21 -3.81 -5.69 -10.44
C THR A 21 -5.31 -5.85 -10.28
N HIS A 22 -5.82 -5.68 -9.05
CA HIS A 22 -7.27 -5.75 -8.79
C HIS A 22 -8.02 -4.63 -9.52
N LEU A 23 -7.52 -3.40 -9.48
CA LEU A 23 -8.08 -2.27 -10.21
C LEU A 23 -8.12 -2.52 -11.73
N GLY A 24 -7.09 -3.16 -12.30
CA GLY A 24 -7.06 -3.53 -13.71
C GLY A 24 -8.06 -4.61 -14.11
N ALA A 25 -8.38 -5.52 -13.18
CA ALA A 25 -9.27 -6.67 -13.43
C ALA A 25 -10.72 -6.47 -12.93
N CYS A 26 -10.98 -5.46 -12.12
CA CYS A 26 -12.27 -5.22 -11.48
C CYS A 26 -12.95 -3.97 -12.05
N THR A 27 -14.02 -4.16 -12.82
CA THR A 27 -14.82 -3.05 -13.37
C THR A 27 -15.46 -2.20 -12.27
N ALA A 28 -15.87 -2.81 -11.14
CA ALA A 28 -16.42 -2.04 -10.02
C ALA A 28 -15.39 -1.04 -9.47
N CYS A 29 -14.14 -1.46 -9.26
CA CYS A 29 -13.07 -0.54 -8.85
C CYS A 29 -12.74 0.51 -9.94
N GLN A 30 -12.91 0.19 -11.23
CA GLN A 30 -12.69 1.14 -12.32
C GLN A 30 -13.78 2.21 -12.40
N ASP A 31 -15.01 1.84 -12.09
CA ASP A 31 -16.19 2.72 -12.06
C ASP A 31 -16.38 3.42 -10.70
N ASP A 32 -15.39 3.35 -9.81
CA ASP A 32 -15.43 3.90 -8.45
C ASP A 32 -16.65 3.38 -7.63
N GLN A 33 -17.07 2.15 -7.93
CA GLN A 33 -18.15 1.46 -7.23
C GLN A 33 -17.62 0.70 -6.01
N PRO A 34 -18.46 0.50 -4.98
CA PRO A 34 -18.12 -0.36 -3.85
C PRO A 34 -17.73 -1.76 -4.34
N CYS A 35 -16.58 -2.24 -3.89
CA CYS A 35 -16.08 -3.57 -4.22
C CYS A 35 -15.68 -4.29 -2.94
N ASP A 36 -16.49 -5.26 -2.51
CA ASP A 36 -16.23 -6.05 -1.29
C ASP A 36 -14.88 -6.80 -1.34
N VAL A 37 -14.39 -7.08 -2.55
CA VAL A 37 -13.10 -7.74 -2.80
C VAL A 37 -11.95 -6.73 -2.84
N GLY A 38 -12.20 -5.53 -3.37
CA GLY A 38 -11.19 -4.47 -3.49
C GLY A 38 -10.98 -3.71 -2.18
N GLU A 39 -12.00 -3.60 -1.34
CA GLU A 39 -11.97 -2.92 -0.05
C GLU A 39 -10.86 -3.43 0.90
N PRO A 40 -10.69 -4.75 1.13
CA PRO A 40 -9.55 -5.23 1.93
C PRO A 40 -8.20 -4.96 1.27
N VAL A 41 -8.11 -5.01 -0.07
CA VAL A 41 -6.86 -4.76 -0.82
C VAL A 41 -6.44 -3.29 -0.71
N HIS A 42 -7.39 -2.36 -0.87
CA HIS A 42 -7.14 -0.93 -0.71
C HIS A 42 -6.84 -0.58 0.74
N SER A 43 -7.55 -1.18 1.70
CA SER A 43 -7.29 -0.98 3.13
C SER A 43 -5.89 -1.44 3.53
N GLU A 44 -5.44 -2.59 3.02
CA GLU A 44 -4.08 -3.08 3.27
C GLU A 44 -3.03 -2.16 2.63
N PHE A 45 -3.24 -1.70 1.40
CA PHE A 45 -2.36 -0.74 0.75
C PHE A 45 -2.23 0.56 1.56
N ILE A 46 -3.34 1.15 2.01
CA ILE A 46 -3.35 2.38 2.82
C ILE A 46 -2.59 2.17 4.13
N ALA A 47 -2.81 1.04 4.82
CA ALA A 47 -2.10 0.74 6.07
C ALA A 47 -0.58 0.63 5.86
N ARG A 48 -0.14 -0.01 4.77
CA ARG A 48 1.29 -0.13 4.43
C ARG A 48 1.89 1.21 3.99
N GLN A 49 1.15 2.00 3.22
CA GLN A 49 1.56 3.35 2.81
C GLN A 49 1.74 4.25 4.02
N ASP A 50 0.81 4.21 4.98
CA ASP A 50 0.88 5.03 6.19
C ASP A 50 2.06 4.60 7.08
N ALA A 51 2.26 3.28 7.28
CA ALA A 51 3.41 2.75 8.01
C ALA A 51 4.76 3.21 7.39
N TRP A 52 4.89 3.08 6.07
CA TRP A 52 6.06 3.55 5.32
C TRP A 52 6.25 5.07 5.46
N THR A 53 5.18 5.84 5.28
CA THR A 53 5.21 7.31 5.35
C THR A 53 5.59 7.80 6.74
N ASN A 54 5.02 7.19 7.78
CA ASN A 54 5.33 7.51 9.17
C ASN A 54 6.78 7.18 9.51
N ARG A 55 7.31 6.06 9.02
CA ARG A 55 8.72 5.72 9.18
C ARG A 55 9.65 6.67 8.44
N VAL A 56 9.38 6.98 7.17
CA VAL A 56 10.17 7.95 6.38
C VAL A 56 10.17 9.32 7.06
N ARG A 57 9.03 9.74 7.62
CA ARG A 57 8.94 10.99 8.42
C ARG A 57 9.77 10.91 9.70
N ALA A 58 9.77 9.78 10.40
CA ALA A 58 10.58 9.57 11.60
C ALA A 58 12.08 9.57 11.29
N GLU A 59 12.50 8.92 10.20
CA GLU A 59 13.89 8.92 9.72
C GLU A 59 14.34 10.32 9.29
N ARG A 60 13.48 11.09 8.59
CA ARG A 60 13.76 12.50 8.24
C ARG A 60 13.82 13.44 9.44
N LYS A 61 13.24 13.07 10.59
CA LYS A 61 13.28 13.84 11.84
C LYS A 61 14.51 13.54 12.69
N GLN A 62 15.40 12.65 12.25
CA GLN A 62 16.62 12.32 12.96
C GLN A 62 17.65 13.46 12.73
N PRO A 63 18.07 14.19 13.78
CA PRO A 63 19.06 15.28 13.67
C PRO A 63 20.47 14.79 13.35
#